data_AF-A0A929MNN6-F1
#
_entry.id   AF-A0A929MNN6-F1
#
_cell.length_a   1.000
_cell.length_b   1.000
_cell.length_c   1.000
_cell.angle_alpha   90.00
_cell.angle_beta   90.00
_cell.angle_gamma   90.00
#
_symmetry.space_group_name_H-M   'P 1'
#
loop_
_entity.id
_entity.type
_entity.pdbx_description
1 polymer ?
#
loop_
_entity_poly.entity_id
_entity_poly.type
_entity_poly.pdbx_seq_one_letter_code
_entity_poly.pdbx_strand_id
1 'polypeptide(L)'
;MSFSIAIENGDIAMQGDHFKLVDGTEKLTQDLTVWLKERFQSDRFHPQYGSTLDNYIGGVISSVTVYEIESEVNRVLRNYQSIQVKKFREDPSKFSPAEILAEITNISSNVYYDYLEVYIYFKTYQGTNGKIKLDVSVG
;
A
#
# COMPACT_ATOMS: atom_id res chain seq x y z
N MET A 1 3.87 -16.04 -13.98
CA MET A 1 4.18 -15.67 -12.59
C MET A 1 5.23 -14.57 -12.63
N SER A 2 5.06 -13.53 -11.81
CA SER A 2 5.96 -12.38 -11.79
C SER A 2 6.56 -12.23 -10.40
N PHE A 3 7.74 -11.63 -10.31
CA PHE A 3 8.43 -11.39 -9.05
C PHE A 3 8.83 -9.92 -8.97
N SER A 4 9.09 -9.45 -7.75
CA SER A 4 9.70 -8.15 -7.49
C SER A 4 10.93 -8.34 -6.61
N ILE A 5 11.85 -7.40 -6.66
CA ILE A 5 12.96 -7.35 -5.71
C ILE A 5 12.38 -6.86 -4.38
N ALA A 6 12.73 -7.55 -3.30
CA ALA A 6 12.26 -7.22 -1.96
C ALA A 6 12.81 -5.86 -1.52
N ILE A 7 11.95 -5.05 -0.90
CA ILE A 7 12.30 -3.76 -0.31
C ILE A 7 12.09 -3.85 1.20
N GLU A 8 13.14 -3.56 1.95
CA GLU A 8 13.12 -3.54 3.42
C GLU A 8 13.67 -2.19 3.91
N ASN A 9 12.89 -1.49 4.74
CA ASN A 9 13.23 -0.17 5.27
C ASN A 9 13.56 0.91 4.20
N GLY A 10 13.03 0.75 2.99
CA GLY A 10 13.27 1.68 1.88
C GLY A 10 14.48 1.32 1.00
N ASP A 11 15.22 0.28 1.36
CA ASP A 11 16.37 -0.23 0.59
C ASP A 11 16.07 -1.59 -0.04
N ILE A 12 16.86 -1.93 -1.07
CA ILE A 12 16.80 -3.24 -1.71
C ILE A 12 17.36 -4.30 -0.76
N ALA A 13 16.55 -5.32 -0.47
CA ALA A 13 16.95 -6.40 0.42
C ALA A 13 17.80 -7.46 -0.29
N MET A 14 18.84 -7.93 0.41
CA MET A 14 19.75 -8.97 -0.04
C MET A 14 19.50 -10.27 0.74
N GLN A 15 19.64 -11.40 0.06
CA GLN A 15 19.67 -12.73 0.66
C GLN A 15 21.05 -13.34 0.38
N GLY A 16 21.98 -13.17 1.32
CA GLY A 16 23.38 -13.51 1.07
C GLY A 16 23.96 -12.67 -0.08
N ASP A 17 24.40 -13.35 -1.15
CA ASP A 17 25.06 -12.73 -2.31
C ASP A 17 24.09 -12.39 -3.47
N HIS A 18 22.78 -12.58 -3.28
CA HIS A 18 21.76 -12.34 -4.31
C HIS A 18 20.64 -11.42 -3.79
N PHE A 19 19.92 -10.78 -4.71
CA PHE A 19 18.72 -10.01 -4.37
C PHE A 19 17.65 -10.94 -3.81
N LYS A 20 17.04 -10.54 -2.69
CA LYS A 20 15.86 -11.21 -2.17
C LYS A 20 14.70 -10.88 -3.11
N LEU A 21 13.95 -11.91 -3.52
CA LEU A 21 12.78 -11.76 -4.39
C LEU A 21 11.51 -12.00 -3.58
N VAL A 22 10.45 -11.28 -3.92
CA VAL A 22 9.09 -11.47 -3.40
C VAL A 22 8.13 -11.75 -4.55
N ASP A 23 7.16 -12.62 -4.29
CA ASP A 23 6.09 -12.94 -5.22
C ASP A 23 4.72 -13.00 -4.50
N GLY A 24 3.66 -13.23 -5.27
CA GLY A 24 2.32 -13.45 -4.74
C GLY A 24 1.83 -12.36 -3.78
N THR A 25 1.38 -12.76 -2.60
CA THR A 25 0.82 -11.84 -1.60
C THR A 25 1.89 -10.93 -0.98
N GLU A 26 3.14 -11.39 -0.86
CA GLU A 26 4.24 -10.54 -0.34
C GLU A 26 4.57 -9.42 -1.33
N LYS A 27 4.63 -9.75 -2.62
CA LYS A 27 4.78 -8.74 -3.68
C LYS A 27 3.64 -7.72 -3.64
N LEU A 28 2.39 -8.17 -3.55
CA LEU A 28 1.24 -7.24 -3.44
C LEU A 28 1.34 -6.35 -2.19
N THR A 29 1.75 -6.92 -1.05
CA THR A 29 1.94 -6.16 0.20
C THR A 29 3.00 -5.07 0.01
N GLN A 30 4.11 -5.39 -0.67
CA GLN A 30 5.15 -4.42 -1.01
C GLN A 30 4.63 -3.35 -1.96
N ASP A 31 3.96 -3.74 -3.04
CA ASP A 31 3.42 -2.81 -4.04
C ASP A 31 2.44 -1.81 -3.42
N LEU A 32 1.52 -2.29 -2.57
CA LEU A 32 0.58 -1.43 -1.83
C LEU A 32 1.31 -0.50 -0.84
N THR A 33 2.37 -0.98 -0.19
CA THR A 33 3.17 -0.17 0.73
C THR A 33 3.88 0.97 0.00
N VAL A 34 4.50 0.66 -1.15
CA VAL A 34 5.13 1.68 -2.02
C VAL A 34 4.07 2.67 -2.50
N TRP A 35 2.91 2.18 -2.91
CA TRP A 35 1.82 3.01 -3.41
C TRP A 35 1.26 3.98 -2.37
N LEU A 36 1.21 3.57 -1.10
CA LEU A 36 0.77 4.42 0.01
C LEU A 36 1.82 5.46 0.39
N LYS A 37 3.11 5.17 0.19
CA LYS A 37 4.22 6.07 0.53
C LYS A 37 4.59 7.05 -0.59
N GLU A 38 4.19 6.76 -1.83
CA GLU A 38 4.39 7.66 -2.97
C GLU A 38 3.58 8.94 -2.75
N ARG A 39 4.17 10.10 -3.06
CA ARG A 39 3.49 11.39 -2.90
C ARG A 39 2.45 11.58 -4.01
N PHE A 40 1.26 12.05 -3.65
CA PHE A 40 0.21 12.33 -4.63
C PHE A 40 0.70 13.32 -5.70
N GLN A 41 0.43 13.01 -6.98
CA GLN A 41 0.84 13.79 -8.15
C GLN A 41 2.36 13.94 -8.38
N SER A 42 3.20 13.12 -7.74
CA SER A 42 4.64 13.08 -8.04
C SER A 42 4.94 12.59 -9.47
N ASP A 43 4.20 11.58 -9.93
CA ASP A 43 4.35 10.99 -11.26
C ASP A 43 3.49 11.72 -12.30
N ARG A 44 4.17 12.32 -13.29
CA ARG A 44 3.54 13.04 -14.41
C ARG A 44 2.71 12.14 -15.33
N PHE A 45 3.05 10.87 -15.43
CA PHE A 45 2.34 9.90 -16.26
C PHE A 45 1.16 9.28 -15.53
N HIS A 46 1.16 9.35 -14.20
CA HIS A 46 0.14 8.74 -13.36
C HIS A 46 -0.27 9.67 -12.20
N PRO A 47 -0.92 10.82 -12.50
CA PRO A 47 -1.19 11.86 -11.52
C PRO A 47 -2.15 11.45 -10.39
N GLN A 48 -2.85 10.32 -10.54
CA GLN A 48 -3.73 9.79 -9.51
C GLN A 48 -3.00 8.88 -8.50
N TYR A 49 -1.72 8.58 -8.72
CA TYR A 49 -0.94 7.68 -7.87
C TYR A 49 -0.50 8.40 -6.60
N GLY A 50 -0.23 7.61 -5.57
CA GLY A 50 0.25 8.11 -4.28
C GLY A 50 -0.85 8.59 -3.34
N SER A 51 -0.40 9.03 -2.17
CA SER A 51 -1.20 9.51 -1.07
C SER A 51 -0.87 10.95 -0.71
N THR A 52 -1.78 11.60 0.01
CA THR A 52 -1.57 12.92 0.62
C THR A 52 -1.21 12.80 2.11
N LEU A 53 -0.63 11.67 2.52
CA LEU A 53 -0.32 11.42 3.93
C LEU A 53 0.80 12.33 4.47
N ASP A 54 1.64 12.85 3.58
CA ASP A 54 2.68 13.84 3.87
C ASP A 54 2.12 15.17 4.40
N ASN A 55 0.89 15.52 4.03
CA ASN A 55 0.24 16.76 4.47
C ASN A 55 -0.11 16.77 5.97
N TYR A 56 -0.10 15.61 6.64
CA TYR A 56 -0.43 15.50 8.05
C TYR A 56 0.78 15.67 8.97
N ILE A 57 2.00 15.69 8.43
CA ILE A 57 3.24 15.82 9.21
C ILE A 57 3.28 17.18 9.92
N GLY A 58 3.51 17.17 11.24
CA GLY A 58 3.52 18.36 12.09
C GLY A 58 2.12 18.95 12.35
N GLY A 59 1.07 18.21 12.02
CA GLY A 59 -0.32 18.53 12.35
C GLY A 59 -0.71 18.19 13.79
N VAL A 60 -2.00 18.38 14.08
CA VAL A 60 -2.57 18.01 15.38
C VAL A 60 -3.24 16.64 15.27
N ILE A 61 -2.87 15.73 16.16
CA ILE A 61 -3.54 14.43 16.29
C ILE A 61 -4.91 14.66 16.93
N SER A 62 -5.97 14.43 16.15
CA SER A 62 -7.36 14.48 16.58
C SER A 62 -8.16 13.33 15.98
N SER A 63 -9.35 13.06 16.49
CA SER A 63 -10.25 12.06 15.89
C SER A 63 -10.62 12.38 14.44
N VAL A 64 -10.68 13.67 14.09
CA VAL A 64 -10.89 14.13 12.71
C VAL A 64 -9.71 13.74 11.84
N THR A 65 -8.49 14.02 12.29
CA THR A 65 -7.25 13.69 11.58
C THR A 65 -7.12 12.17 11.36
N VAL A 66 -7.48 11.35 12.35
CA VAL A 66 -7.49 9.89 12.22
C VAL A 66 -8.46 9.44 11.13
N TYR A 67 -9.69 9.97 11.14
CA TYR A 67 -10.69 9.65 10.12
C TYR A 67 -10.25 10.09 8.71
N GLU A 68 -9.62 11.26 8.59
CA GLU A 68 -9.09 11.76 7.33
C GLU A 68 -7.98 10.85 6.78
N ILE A 69 -7.05 10.41 7.64
CA ILE A 69 -5.99 9.46 7.27
C ILE A 69 -6.59 8.12 6.81
N GLU A 70 -7.55 7.56 7.55
CA GLU A 70 -8.21 6.31 7.16
C GLU A 70 -8.96 6.43 5.82
N SER A 71 -9.64 7.57 5.62
CA SER A 71 -10.33 7.89 4.36
C SER A 71 -9.34 8.00 3.19
N GLU A 72 -8.19 8.65 3.40
CA GLU A 72 -7.15 8.78 2.40
C GLU A 72 -6.53 7.41 2.05
N VAL A 73 -6.21 6.59 3.05
CA VAL A 73 -5.73 5.21 2.84
C VAL A 73 -6.75 4.41 2.02
N ASN A 74 -8.04 4.48 2.36
CA ASN A 74 -9.10 3.82 1.58
C ASN A 74 -9.19 4.34 0.14
N ARG A 75 -9.08 5.66 -0.09
CA ARG A 75 -9.06 6.27 -1.42
C ARG A 75 -7.92 5.70 -2.26
N VAL A 76 -6.72 5.65 -1.69
CA VAL A 76 -5.49 5.18 -2.35
C VAL A 76 -5.60 3.71 -2.75
N LEU A 77 -6.06 2.85 -1.82
CA LEU A 77 -6.22 1.42 -2.08
C LEU A 77 -7.32 1.12 -3.11
N ARG A 78 -8.45 1.85 -3.07
CA ARG A 78 -9.51 1.73 -4.09
C ARG A 78 -9.03 2.15 -5.46
N ASN A 79 -8.20 3.20 -5.53
CA ASN A 79 -7.61 3.62 -6.79
C ASN A 79 -6.65 2.54 -7.33
N TYR A 80 -5.78 2.00 -6.47
CA TYR A 80 -4.91 0.88 -6.85
C TYR A 80 -5.70 -0.29 -7.42
N GLN A 81 -6.78 -0.69 -6.74
CA GLN A 81 -7.67 -1.77 -7.19
C GLN A 81 -8.27 -1.48 -8.57
N SER A 82 -8.77 -0.25 -8.79
CA SER A 82 -9.33 0.16 -10.08
C SER A 82 -8.32 0.02 -11.23
N ILE A 83 -7.08 0.49 -11.00
CA ILE A 83 -5.99 0.39 -11.98
C ILE A 83 -5.62 -1.07 -12.22
N GLN A 84 -5.52 -1.88 -11.17
CA GLN A 84 -5.16 -3.28 -11.27
C GLN A 84 -6.22 -4.08 -12.04
N VAL A 85 -7.51 -3.84 -11.79
CA VAL A 85 -8.61 -4.46 -12.54
C VAL A 85 -8.57 -4.06 -14.02
N LYS A 86 -8.27 -2.79 -14.32
CA LYS A 86 -8.10 -2.34 -15.71
C LYS A 86 -6.96 -3.08 -16.40
N LYS A 87 -5.77 -3.12 -15.78
CA LYS A 87 -4.60 -3.83 -16.32
C LYS A 87 -4.84 -5.34 -16.45
N PHE A 88 -5.57 -5.94 -15.51
CA PHE A 88 -5.94 -7.35 -15.56
C PHE A 88 -6.88 -7.66 -16.74
N ARG A 89 -7.81 -6.77 -17.05
CA ARG A 89 -8.70 -6.92 -18.22
C ARG A 89 -7.95 -6.79 -19.54
N GLU A 90 -6.95 -5.92 -19.59
CA GLU A 90 -6.11 -5.71 -20.78
C GLU A 90 -5.17 -6.90 -21.02
N ASP A 91 -4.47 -7.38 -19.97
CA ASP A 91 -3.51 -8.48 -20.06
C ASP A 91 -3.65 -9.48 -18.88
N PRO A 92 -4.62 -10.41 -18.94
CA PRO A 92 -4.86 -11.36 -17.83
C PRO A 92 -3.66 -12.28 -17.52
N SER A 93 -2.85 -12.61 -18.53
CA SER A 93 -1.73 -13.56 -18.41
C SER A 93 -0.56 -13.04 -17.57
N LYS A 94 -0.49 -11.73 -17.34
CA LYS A 94 0.61 -11.08 -16.59
C LYS A 94 0.40 -11.09 -15.07
N PHE A 95 -0.82 -11.35 -14.61
CA PHE A 95 -1.15 -11.28 -13.19
C PHE A 95 -1.39 -12.67 -12.60
N SER A 96 -0.82 -12.91 -11.42
CA SER A 96 -1.20 -14.04 -10.58
C SER A 96 -2.40 -13.66 -9.72
N PRO A 97 -3.41 -14.53 -9.51
CA PRO A 97 -4.50 -14.27 -8.56
C PRO A 97 -4.02 -13.96 -7.13
N ALA A 98 -2.81 -14.43 -6.76
CA ALA A 98 -2.15 -14.14 -5.49
C ALA A 98 -1.72 -12.67 -5.35
N GLU A 99 -1.53 -11.97 -6.47
CA GLU A 99 -1.01 -10.61 -6.56
C GLU A 99 -2.12 -9.57 -6.77
N ILE A 100 -3.39 -9.99 -6.86
CA ILE A 100 -4.52 -9.08 -7.11
C ILE A 100 -5.26 -8.79 -5.81
N LEU A 101 -5.45 -7.50 -5.51
CA LEU A 101 -6.24 -7.00 -4.39
C LEU A 101 -7.74 -7.20 -4.66
N ALA A 102 -8.37 -8.14 -3.95
CA ALA A 102 -9.80 -8.43 -4.07
C ALA A 102 -10.66 -7.52 -3.20
N GLU A 103 -10.27 -7.37 -1.94
CA GLU A 103 -11.09 -6.69 -0.95
C GLU A 103 -10.22 -6.08 0.14
N ILE A 104 -10.61 -4.89 0.60
CA ILE A 104 -10.08 -4.26 1.81
C ILE A 104 -11.04 -4.63 2.93
N THR A 105 -10.63 -5.52 3.83
CA THR A 105 -11.48 -6.08 4.88
C THR A 105 -11.60 -5.13 6.06
N ASN A 106 -10.50 -4.49 6.45
CA ASN A 106 -10.50 -3.56 7.58
C ASN A 106 -9.36 -2.55 7.45
N ILE A 107 -9.63 -1.31 7.90
CA ILE A 107 -8.61 -0.28 8.12
C ILE A 107 -8.84 0.20 9.55
N SER A 108 -7.79 0.17 10.37
CA SER A 108 -7.88 0.57 11.77
C SER A 108 -6.61 1.28 12.20
N SER A 109 -6.74 2.32 13.00
CA SER A 109 -5.60 3.13 13.43
C SER A 109 -5.38 3.12 14.94
N ASN A 110 -4.12 3.05 15.36
CA ASN A 110 -3.69 3.23 16.74
C ASN A 110 -2.94 4.55 16.89
N VAL A 111 -3.42 5.40 17.79
CA VAL A 111 -2.87 6.73 18.03
C VAL A 111 -1.76 6.66 19.07
N TYR A 112 -0.59 7.21 18.73
CA TYR A 112 0.50 7.49 19.64
C TYR A 112 0.68 9.01 19.78
N TYR A 113 1.70 9.43 20.52
CA TYR A 113 1.89 10.85 20.84
C TYR A 113 2.23 11.69 19.60
N ASP A 114 3.10 11.19 18.74
CA ASP A 114 3.69 11.87 17.58
C ASP A 114 3.39 11.16 16.24
N TYR A 115 2.83 9.96 16.27
CA TYR A 115 2.48 9.22 15.06
C TYR A 115 1.19 8.39 15.21
N LEU A 116 0.68 7.96 14.06
CA LEU A 116 -0.44 7.04 13.92
C LEU A 116 0.05 5.76 13.27
N GLU A 117 -0.27 4.60 13.85
CA GLU A 117 -0.10 3.31 13.17
C GLU A 117 -1.41 2.93 12.49
N VAL A 118 -1.41 2.86 11.17
CA VAL A 118 -2.55 2.41 10.37
C VAL A 118 -2.32 0.95 9.99
N TYR A 119 -3.26 0.10 10.40
CA TYR A 119 -3.31 -1.31 10.05
C TYR A 119 -4.34 -1.55 8.96
N ILE A 120 -3.90 -2.11 7.84
CA ILE A 120 -4.75 -2.43 6.69
C ILE A 120 -4.80 -3.95 6.57
N TYR A 121 -6.00 -4.51 6.54
CA TYR A 121 -6.24 -5.92 6.30
C TYR A 121 -6.96 -6.08 4.97
N PHE A 122 -6.46 -6.99 4.14
CA PHE A 122 -7.01 -7.20 2.80
C PHE A 122 -7.03 -8.67 2.42
N LYS A 123 -7.75 -8.99 1.35
CA LYS A 123 -7.84 -10.32 0.77
C LYS A 123 -7.45 -10.27 -0.71
N THR A 124 -6.73 -11.29 -1.15
CA THR A 124 -6.35 -11.45 -2.56
C THR A 124 -7.42 -12.20 -3.35
N TYR A 125 -7.34 -12.19 -4.69
CA TYR A 125 -8.25 -12.98 -5.54
C TYR A 125 -8.12 -14.49 -5.31
N GLN A 126 -6.94 -14.96 -4.86
CA GLN A 126 -6.74 -16.34 -4.42
C GLN A 126 -7.43 -16.66 -3.08
N GLY A 127 -7.83 -15.63 -2.33
CA GLY A 127 -8.47 -15.76 -1.03
C GLY A 127 -7.50 -15.73 0.16
N THR A 128 -6.22 -15.44 -0.09
CA THR A 128 -5.20 -15.27 0.95
C THR A 128 -5.40 -13.92 1.63
N ASN A 129 -5.26 -13.89 2.96
CA ASN A 129 -5.29 -12.65 3.72
C ASN A 129 -3.90 -12.01 3.74
N GLY A 130 -3.85 -10.69 3.59
CA GLY A 130 -2.66 -9.88 3.74
C GLY A 130 -2.85 -8.76 4.75
N LYS A 131 -1.73 -8.22 5.25
CA LYS A 131 -1.71 -7.14 6.23
C LYS A 131 -0.62 -6.14 5.88
N ILE A 132 -0.91 -4.85 6.01
CA ILE A 132 0.06 -3.76 5.93
C ILE A 132 0.02 -2.99 7.24
N LYS A 133 1.20 -2.59 7.72
CA LYS A 133 1.37 -1.61 8.78
C LYS A 133 1.99 -0.37 8.15
N LEU A 134 1.36 0.78 8.36
CA LEU A 134 1.87 2.08 7.92
C LEU A 134 2.00 3.01 9.14
N ASP A 135 3.16 3.62 9.29
CA ASP A 135 3.41 4.62 10.32
C ASP A 135 3.31 6.01 9.67
N VAL A 136 2.37 6.83 10.15
CA VAL A 136 2.13 8.19 9.67
C VAL A 136 2.53 9.17 10.77
N SER A 137 3.59 9.95 10.53
CA SER A 137 4.01 11.02 11.44
C SER A 137 3.00 12.16 11.37
N VAL A 138 2.51 12.59 12.53
CA VAL A 138 1.53 13.68 12.64
C VAL A 138 2.01 14.76 13.61
N GLY A 139 2.55 14.39 14.77
CA GLY A 139 3.02 15.34 15.79
C GLY A 139 4.46 15.80 15.62
#